data_AF-A0A3R8TT11-F1
#
_entry.id   AF-A0A3R8TT11-F1
#
_cell.length_a   1.000
_cell.length_b   1.000
_cell.length_c   1.000
_cell.angle_alpha   90.00
_cell.angle_beta   90.00
_cell.angle_gamma   90.00
#
_symmetry.space_group_name_H-M   'P 1'
#
loop_
_entity.id
_entity.type
_entity.pdbx_description
1 polymer ?
#
loop_
_entity_poly.entity_id
_entity_poly.type
_entity_poly.pdbx_seq_one_letter_code
_entity_poly.pdbx_strand_id
1 'polypeptide(L)'
;MTPNPEAPSPGTYRDGVWSGLQRAMAAVTALFAVSWSMLLLSSGGRLAPAVLATAVLFTALAATLTVRGALVRLGRHDVWAAVGVSLVTQTVFAVERPSQIVVGLRCEPTAATVLLAIGFGPRRLAWPVSLAVTGAQITASWPMDGPTAAVQGTWPVLTAAVAAAVLGPLLRTAAARADAAQEQALTAGATVARAHARREAHHRFQDLLHDEVSSALRAVSMPGIATTQVRQACRSAVDALLRVPAASGKAADLAALLTRLTPEAGRP
;
A
#
# COMPACT_ATOMS: atom_id res chain seq x y z
N MET A 1 -20.99 -10.18 1.82
CA MET A 1 -19.89 -9.45 1.16
C MET A 1 -18.64 -9.70 1.98
N THR A 2 -17.88 -10.75 1.67
CA THR A 2 -16.66 -11.09 2.40
C THR A 2 -15.57 -10.09 2.01
N PRO A 3 -14.86 -9.46 2.97
CA PRO A 3 -13.76 -8.56 2.66
C PRO A 3 -12.70 -9.34 1.87
N ASN A 4 -12.29 -8.78 0.74
CA ASN A 4 -11.25 -9.35 -0.10
C ASN A 4 -9.94 -9.41 0.72
N PRO A 5 -9.37 -10.60 0.98
CA PRO A 5 -8.19 -10.75 1.85
C PRO A 5 -6.90 -10.14 1.28
N GLU A 6 -6.96 -9.54 0.09
CA GLU A 6 -5.85 -8.87 -0.56
C GLU A 6 -5.93 -7.34 -0.50
N ALA A 7 -6.89 -6.75 0.23
CA ALA A 7 -6.93 -5.30 0.43
C ALA A 7 -5.81 -4.89 1.43
N PRO A 8 -4.77 -4.14 0.99
CA PRO A 8 -3.68 -3.74 1.88
C PRO A 8 -4.20 -2.77 2.95
N SER A 9 -3.60 -2.83 4.15
CA SER A 9 -3.87 -1.89 5.23
C SER A 9 -3.41 -0.48 4.84
N PRO A 10 -4.21 0.57 5.08
CA PRO A 10 -3.90 1.93 4.67
C PRO A 10 -2.55 2.39 5.24
N GLY A 11 -1.67 2.88 4.36
CA GLY A 11 -0.36 3.46 4.72
C GLY A 11 0.87 2.59 4.38
N THR A 12 0.69 1.50 3.63
CA THR A 12 1.79 0.63 3.18
C THR A 12 2.38 1.08 1.84
N TYR A 13 3.64 0.75 1.55
CA TYR A 13 4.25 1.03 0.24
C TYR A 13 3.50 0.34 -0.91
N ARG A 14 2.84 -0.79 -0.63
CA ARG A 14 1.91 -1.47 -1.56
C ARG A 14 0.77 -0.56 -2.01
N ASP A 15 0.15 0.19 -1.10
CA ASP A 15 -0.90 1.16 -1.45
C ASP A 15 -0.36 2.29 -2.34
N GLY A 16 0.85 2.78 -2.02
CA GLY A 16 1.53 3.81 -2.80
C GLY A 16 1.78 3.37 -4.25
N VAL A 17 2.33 2.17 -4.45
CA VAL A 17 2.55 1.60 -5.79
C VAL A 17 1.23 1.36 -6.53
N TRP A 18 0.21 0.85 -5.84
CA TRP A 18 -1.10 0.63 -6.46
C TRP A 18 -1.75 1.93 -6.92
N SER A 19 -1.74 2.97 -6.08
CA SER A 19 -2.19 4.32 -6.44
C SER A 19 -1.38 4.90 -7.60
N GLY A 20 -0.06 4.71 -7.61
CA GLY A 20 0.81 5.12 -8.71
C GLY A 20 0.42 4.47 -10.04
N LEU A 21 0.18 3.16 -10.05
CA LEU A 21 -0.29 2.43 -11.23
C LEU A 21 -1.67 2.91 -11.69
N GLN A 22 -2.59 3.19 -10.77
CA GLN A 22 -3.92 3.73 -11.10
C GLN A 22 -3.83 5.12 -11.73
N ARG A 23 -2.98 6.00 -11.20
CA ARG A 23 -2.75 7.34 -11.76
C ARG A 23 -2.06 7.28 -13.11
N ALA A 24 -1.11 6.36 -13.31
CA ALA A 24 -0.49 6.15 -14.62
C ALA A 24 -1.53 5.69 -15.65
N MET A 25 -2.41 4.76 -15.28
CA MET A 25 -3.52 4.33 -16.14
C MET A 25 -4.49 5.50 -16.42
N ALA A 26 -4.80 6.32 -15.41
CA ALA A 26 -5.65 7.49 -15.57
C ALA A 26 -5.03 8.49 -16.56
N ALA A 27 -3.72 8.74 -16.49
CA ALA A 27 -3.02 9.61 -17.42
C ALA A 27 -3.03 9.07 -18.86
N VAL A 28 -2.80 7.76 -19.04
CA VAL A 28 -2.84 7.12 -20.36
C VAL A 28 -4.25 7.18 -20.96
N THR A 29 -5.28 6.86 -20.18
CA THR A 29 -6.68 6.94 -20.64
C THR A 29 -7.14 8.38 -20.89
N ALA A 30 -6.62 9.36 -20.15
CA ALA A 30 -6.88 10.76 -20.41
C ALA A 30 -6.31 11.17 -21.77
N LEU A 31 -5.10 10.72 -22.09
CA LEU A 31 -4.48 10.98 -23.39
C LEU A 31 -5.31 10.38 -24.52
N PHE A 32 -5.78 9.14 -24.39
CA PHE A 32 -6.66 8.51 -25.38
C PHE A 32 -8.01 9.24 -25.52
N ALA A 33 -8.60 9.68 -24.41
CA ALA A 33 -9.83 10.47 -24.44
C ALA A 33 -9.63 11.78 -25.22
N VAL A 34 -8.50 12.47 -25.02
CA VAL A 34 -8.13 13.68 -25.75
C VAL A 34 -7.93 13.38 -27.24
N SER A 35 -7.14 12.35 -27.58
CA SER A 35 -6.89 11.91 -28.95
C SER A 35 -8.19 11.67 -29.73
N TRP A 36 -9.12 10.91 -29.16
CA TRP A 36 -10.40 10.61 -29.80
C TRP A 36 -11.38 11.78 -29.81
N SER A 37 -11.35 12.65 -28.79
CA SER A 37 -12.12 13.89 -28.82
C SER A 37 -11.66 14.80 -29.96
N MET A 38 -10.35 14.91 -30.18
CA MET A 38 -9.81 15.65 -31.33
C MET A 38 -10.20 15.01 -32.67
N LEU A 39 -10.20 13.68 -32.77
CA LEU A 39 -10.70 12.98 -33.97
C LEU A 39 -12.17 13.32 -34.23
N LEU A 40 -13.03 13.25 -33.19
CA LEU A 40 -14.45 13.58 -33.30
C LEU A 40 -14.67 15.01 -33.79
N LEU A 41 -13.98 15.98 -33.17
CA LEU A 41 -14.07 17.40 -33.54
C LEU A 41 -13.54 17.70 -34.95
N SER A 42 -12.40 17.09 -35.32
CA SER A 42 -11.76 17.34 -36.63
C SER A 42 -12.43 16.60 -37.79
N SER A 43 -13.17 15.52 -37.52
CA SER A 43 -13.82 14.73 -38.56
C SER A 43 -14.90 15.47 -39.34
N GLY A 44 -15.51 16.52 -38.76
CA GLY A 44 -16.50 17.36 -39.45
C GLY A 44 -17.68 16.58 -40.06
N GLY A 45 -18.07 15.44 -39.46
CA GLY A 45 -19.16 14.59 -39.95
C GLY A 45 -18.79 13.62 -41.09
N ARG A 46 -17.50 13.47 -41.41
CA ARG A 46 -17.02 12.57 -42.50
C ARG A 46 -16.90 11.10 -42.11
N LEU A 47 -17.09 10.77 -40.83
CA LEU A 47 -17.04 9.40 -40.34
C LEU A 47 -18.36 8.68 -40.60
N ALA A 48 -18.28 7.40 -40.96
CA ALA A 48 -19.46 6.54 -41.02
C ALA A 48 -20.18 6.51 -39.66
N PRO A 49 -21.52 6.42 -39.61
CA PRO A 49 -22.27 6.49 -38.36
C PRO A 49 -21.83 5.46 -37.31
N ALA A 50 -21.49 4.23 -37.73
CA ALA A 50 -20.99 3.19 -36.84
C ALA A 50 -19.61 3.54 -36.25
N VAL A 51 -18.72 4.11 -37.06
CA VAL A 51 -17.37 4.56 -36.63
C VAL A 51 -17.48 5.75 -35.67
N LEU A 52 -18.41 6.67 -35.94
CA LEU A 52 -18.71 7.77 -35.03
C LEU A 52 -19.23 7.25 -33.68
N ALA A 53 -20.15 6.28 -33.69
CA ALA A 53 -20.70 5.69 -32.48
C ALA A 53 -19.62 4.99 -31.64
N THR A 54 -18.72 4.22 -32.25
CA THR A 54 -17.61 3.58 -31.53
C THR A 54 -16.59 4.59 -31.03
N ALA A 55 -16.33 5.66 -31.78
CA ALA A 55 -15.48 6.77 -31.34
C ALA A 55 -16.04 7.44 -30.07
N VAL A 56 -17.32 7.76 -30.05
CA VAL A 56 -18.00 8.33 -28.88
C VAL A 56 -17.96 7.34 -27.71
N LEU A 57 -18.28 6.07 -27.96
CA LEU A 57 -18.30 5.02 -26.94
C LEU A 57 -16.92 4.83 -26.29
N PHE A 58 -15.85 4.75 -27.10
CA PHE A 58 -14.49 4.63 -26.58
C PHE A 58 -14.05 5.88 -25.84
N THR A 59 -14.39 7.08 -26.34
CA THR A 59 -14.08 8.35 -25.65
C THR A 59 -14.75 8.41 -24.27
N ALA A 60 -16.03 8.04 -24.20
CA ALA A 60 -16.76 7.99 -22.93
C ALA A 60 -16.17 6.96 -21.96
N LEU A 61 -15.79 5.78 -22.46
CA LEU A 61 -15.09 4.77 -21.65
C LEU A 61 -13.74 5.31 -21.14
N ALA A 62 -12.91 5.88 -22.02
CA ALA A 62 -11.60 6.41 -21.66
C ALA A 62 -11.71 7.50 -20.59
N ALA A 63 -12.64 8.44 -20.74
CA ALA A 63 -12.93 9.46 -19.72
C ALA A 63 -13.39 8.84 -18.39
N THR A 64 -14.26 7.82 -18.45
CA THR A 64 -14.72 7.11 -17.25
C THR A 64 -13.56 6.41 -16.54
N LEU A 65 -12.67 5.75 -17.29
CA LEU A 65 -11.47 5.11 -16.74
C LEU A 65 -10.48 6.12 -16.17
N THR A 66 -10.36 7.31 -16.76
CA THR A 66 -9.56 8.42 -16.21
C THR A 66 -10.10 8.86 -14.86
N VAL A 67 -11.39 9.21 -14.79
CA VAL A 67 -12.05 9.65 -13.55
C VAL A 67 -11.95 8.56 -12.49
N ARG A 68 -12.25 7.32 -12.86
CA ARG A 68 -12.18 6.20 -11.92
C ARG A 68 -10.75 5.83 -11.53
N GLY A 69 -9.75 5.99 -12.39
CA GLY A 69 -8.35 5.77 -12.03
C GLY A 69 -7.77 6.89 -11.17
N ALA A 70 -8.30 8.11 -11.29
CA ALA A 70 -7.87 9.26 -10.51
C ALA A 70 -8.55 9.34 -9.13
N LEU A 71 -9.84 9.03 -9.07
CA LEU A 71 -10.68 9.27 -7.89
C LEU A 71 -11.17 7.98 -7.21
N VAL A 72 -11.21 6.86 -7.92
CA VAL A 72 -11.81 5.59 -7.46
C VAL A 72 -10.78 4.46 -7.62
N ARG A 73 -11.13 3.23 -7.22
CA ARG A 73 -10.36 2.05 -7.58
C ARG A 73 -10.86 1.44 -8.89
N LEU A 74 -9.94 1.20 -9.83
CA LEU A 74 -10.17 0.36 -11.00
C LEU A 74 -10.36 -1.10 -10.57
N GLY A 75 -11.29 -1.80 -11.21
CA GLY A 75 -11.66 -3.17 -10.89
C GLY A 75 -11.94 -4.04 -12.11
N ARG A 76 -12.41 -5.27 -11.86
CA ARG A 76 -12.64 -6.28 -12.91
C ARG A 76 -13.72 -5.86 -13.92
N HIS A 77 -14.73 -5.12 -13.48
CA HIS A 77 -15.78 -4.62 -14.36
C HIS A 77 -15.23 -3.66 -15.42
N ASP A 78 -14.20 -2.88 -15.09
CA ASP A 78 -13.56 -1.94 -16.00
C ASP A 78 -12.80 -2.67 -17.11
N VAL A 79 -12.17 -3.81 -16.77
CA VAL A 79 -11.52 -4.69 -17.74
C VAL A 79 -12.55 -5.24 -18.73
N TRP A 80 -13.68 -5.78 -18.25
CA TRP A 80 -14.71 -6.33 -19.13
C TRP A 80 -15.40 -5.27 -19.99
N ALA A 81 -15.63 -4.08 -19.44
CA ALA A 81 -16.13 -2.94 -20.21
C ALA A 81 -15.16 -2.56 -21.34
N ALA A 82 -13.85 -2.48 -21.05
CA ALA A 82 -12.83 -2.22 -22.05
C ALA A 82 -12.75 -3.30 -23.12
N VAL A 83 -12.82 -4.59 -22.73
CA VAL A 83 -12.89 -5.71 -23.68
C VAL A 83 -14.10 -5.57 -24.60
N GLY A 84 -15.29 -5.32 -24.05
CA GLY A 84 -16.51 -5.15 -24.84
C GLY A 84 -16.39 -4.01 -25.85
N VAL A 85 -15.97 -2.82 -25.41
CA VAL A 85 -15.79 -1.65 -26.27
C VAL A 85 -14.70 -1.88 -27.32
N SER A 86 -13.60 -2.53 -26.96
CA SER A 86 -12.53 -2.84 -27.90
C SER A 86 -13.00 -3.80 -28.98
N LEU A 87 -13.66 -4.91 -28.61
CA LEU A 87 -14.19 -5.87 -29.59
C LEU A 87 -15.22 -5.22 -30.52
N VAL A 88 -16.17 -4.45 -29.99
CA VAL A 88 -17.15 -3.71 -30.80
C VAL A 88 -16.45 -2.76 -31.76
N THR A 89 -15.45 -2.01 -31.29
CA THR A 89 -14.64 -1.12 -32.14
C THR A 89 -13.95 -1.88 -33.27
N GLN A 90 -13.31 -3.01 -32.97
CA GLN A 90 -12.64 -3.84 -33.99
C GLN A 90 -13.63 -4.44 -34.99
N THR A 91 -14.82 -4.87 -34.55
CA THR A 91 -15.88 -5.35 -35.45
C THR A 91 -16.33 -4.24 -36.41
N VAL A 92 -16.56 -3.03 -35.90
CA VAL A 92 -16.93 -1.88 -36.74
C VAL A 92 -15.82 -1.54 -37.73
N PHE A 93 -14.55 -1.56 -37.31
CA PHE A 93 -13.42 -1.31 -38.20
C PHE A 93 -13.27 -2.37 -39.29
N ALA A 94 -13.56 -3.64 -39.01
CA ALA A 94 -13.54 -4.71 -40.00
C ALA A 94 -14.59 -4.50 -41.11
N VAL A 95 -15.75 -3.94 -40.74
CA VAL A 95 -16.89 -3.70 -41.66
C VAL A 95 -16.72 -2.38 -42.43
N GLU A 96 -16.55 -1.27 -41.71
CA GLU A 96 -16.58 0.09 -42.27
C GLU A 96 -15.25 0.51 -42.89
N ARG A 97 -14.15 -0.17 -42.53
CA ARG A 97 -12.80 0.05 -43.07
C ARG A 97 -12.37 1.52 -43.12
N PRO A 98 -12.36 2.23 -41.97
CA PRO A 98 -12.17 3.67 -41.95
C PRO A 98 -10.72 4.06 -42.25
N SER A 99 -10.40 4.24 -43.54
CA SER A 99 -9.06 4.62 -44.02
C SER A 99 -8.59 6.00 -43.53
N GLN A 100 -9.52 6.85 -43.08
CA GLN A 100 -9.21 8.17 -42.52
C GLN A 100 -8.61 8.11 -41.11
N ILE A 101 -8.72 6.97 -40.40
CA ILE A 101 -8.18 6.82 -39.04
C ILE A 101 -6.78 6.22 -39.12
N VAL A 102 -5.79 6.99 -38.65
CA VAL A 102 -4.40 6.55 -38.61
C VAL A 102 -4.21 5.31 -37.72
N VAL A 103 -3.24 4.46 -38.06
CA VAL A 103 -2.94 3.20 -37.34
C VAL A 103 -2.79 3.42 -35.84
N GLY A 104 -2.15 4.53 -35.43
CA GLY A 104 -1.94 4.86 -34.02
C GLY A 104 -3.24 5.02 -33.23
N LEU A 105 -4.25 5.69 -33.79
CA LEU A 105 -5.56 5.83 -33.13
C LEU A 105 -6.32 4.51 -33.12
N ARG A 106 -6.20 3.71 -34.18
CA ARG A 106 -6.88 2.41 -34.31
C ARG A 106 -6.46 1.41 -33.22
N CYS A 107 -5.23 1.51 -32.71
CA CYS A 107 -4.73 0.59 -31.68
C CYS A 107 -5.00 1.03 -30.23
N GLU A 108 -5.39 2.29 -29.97
CA GLU A 108 -5.61 2.79 -28.60
C GLU A 108 -6.66 2.00 -27.81
N PRO A 109 -7.82 1.58 -28.37
CA PRO A 109 -8.79 0.77 -27.64
C PRO A 109 -8.23 -0.58 -27.18
N THR A 110 -7.45 -1.23 -28.04
CA THR A 110 -6.77 -2.48 -27.71
C THR A 110 -5.68 -2.25 -26.67
N ALA A 111 -4.84 -1.21 -26.84
CA ALA A 111 -3.78 -0.87 -25.89
C ALA A 111 -4.34 -0.59 -24.49
N ALA A 112 -5.41 0.21 -24.39
CA ALA A 112 -6.10 0.48 -23.13
C ALA A 112 -6.60 -0.82 -22.47
N THR A 113 -7.21 -1.70 -23.27
CA THR A 113 -7.74 -2.98 -22.79
C THR A 113 -6.64 -3.91 -22.30
N VAL A 114 -5.53 -4.01 -23.03
CA VAL A 114 -4.38 -4.85 -22.66
C VAL A 114 -3.70 -4.33 -21.40
N LEU A 115 -3.49 -3.01 -21.28
CA LEU A 115 -2.97 -2.40 -20.07
C LEU A 115 -3.88 -2.66 -18.86
N LEU A 116 -5.20 -2.56 -19.03
CA LEU A 116 -6.16 -2.88 -17.98
C LEU A 116 -6.15 -4.37 -17.61
N ALA A 117 -6.15 -5.26 -18.59
CA ALA A 117 -6.18 -6.70 -18.37
C ALA A 117 -4.93 -7.20 -17.64
N ILE A 118 -3.74 -6.74 -18.05
CA ILE A 118 -2.46 -7.12 -17.44
C ILE A 118 -2.25 -6.40 -16.11
N GLY A 119 -2.58 -5.10 -16.05
CA GLY A 119 -2.36 -4.26 -14.88
C GLY A 119 -3.31 -4.56 -13.72
N PHE A 120 -4.59 -4.82 -14.02
CA PHE A 120 -5.68 -4.82 -13.03
C PHE A 120 -6.62 -6.04 -13.13
N GLY A 121 -6.48 -6.86 -14.17
CA GLY A 121 -7.28 -8.08 -14.36
C GLY A 121 -6.78 -9.28 -13.56
N PRO A 122 -7.59 -10.35 -13.45
CA PRO A 122 -7.14 -11.60 -12.85
C PRO A 122 -6.06 -12.24 -13.73
N ARG A 123 -4.90 -12.57 -13.14
CA ARG A 123 -3.71 -13.10 -13.84
C ARG A 123 -4.00 -14.24 -14.82
N ARG A 124 -4.94 -15.13 -14.47
CA ARG A 124 -5.33 -16.28 -15.30
C ARG A 124 -6.01 -15.88 -16.61
N LEU A 125 -6.69 -14.74 -16.63
CA LEU A 125 -7.41 -14.25 -17.81
C LEU A 125 -6.68 -13.10 -18.52
N ALA A 126 -5.74 -12.44 -17.85
CA ALA A 126 -5.00 -11.30 -18.40
C ALA A 126 -4.36 -11.60 -19.76
N TRP A 127 -3.63 -12.71 -19.87
CA TRP A 127 -2.97 -13.12 -21.11
C TRP A 127 -3.95 -13.58 -22.20
N PRO A 128 -4.88 -14.52 -21.94
CA PRO A 128 -5.87 -14.92 -22.93
C PRO A 128 -6.69 -13.74 -23.47
N VAL A 129 -7.14 -12.84 -22.60
CA VAL A 129 -7.91 -11.65 -23.01
C VAL A 129 -7.05 -10.72 -23.87
N SER A 130 -5.81 -10.45 -23.45
CA SER A 130 -4.91 -9.58 -24.22
C SER A 130 -4.62 -10.14 -25.61
N LEU A 131 -4.38 -11.45 -25.70
CA LEU A 131 -4.16 -12.14 -26.97
C LEU A 131 -5.41 -12.12 -27.85
N ALA A 132 -6.59 -12.36 -27.28
CA ALA A 132 -7.85 -12.36 -28.01
C ALA A 132 -8.15 -10.98 -28.63
N VAL A 133 -8.01 -9.90 -27.85
CA VAL A 133 -8.31 -8.54 -28.34
C VAL A 133 -7.24 -8.07 -29.33
N THR A 134 -5.96 -8.43 -29.12
CA THR A 134 -4.89 -8.17 -30.10
C THR A 134 -5.12 -8.93 -31.40
N GLY A 135 -5.53 -10.19 -31.32
CA GLY A 135 -5.92 -11.00 -32.48
C GLY A 135 -7.08 -10.37 -33.23
N ALA A 136 -8.13 -9.94 -32.52
CA ALA A 136 -9.27 -9.24 -33.12
C ALA A 136 -8.84 -7.97 -33.87
N GLN A 137 -7.90 -7.19 -33.32
CA GLN A 137 -7.33 -6.03 -34.02
C GLN A 137 -6.59 -6.45 -35.30
N ILE A 138 -5.74 -7.47 -35.25
CA ILE A 138 -5.00 -7.95 -36.43
C ILE A 138 -5.99 -8.38 -37.51
N THR A 139 -7.02 -9.15 -37.15
CA THR A 139 -8.05 -9.62 -38.07
C THR A 139 -8.85 -8.45 -38.66
N ALA A 140 -9.20 -7.44 -37.86
CA ALA A 140 -9.91 -6.26 -38.33
C ALA A 140 -9.07 -5.37 -39.25
N SER A 141 -7.76 -5.27 -39.01
CA SER A 141 -6.83 -4.48 -39.83
C SER A 141 -6.39 -5.18 -41.11
N TRP A 142 -6.47 -6.51 -41.17
CA TRP A 142 -5.99 -7.31 -42.32
C TRP A 142 -6.56 -6.85 -43.66
N PRO A 143 -7.87 -6.61 -43.84
CA PRO A 143 -8.43 -6.22 -45.14
C PRO A 143 -8.06 -4.80 -45.57
N MET A 144 -7.63 -3.95 -44.64
CA MET A 144 -7.27 -2.55 -44.90
C MET A 144 -5.79 -2.38 -45.22
N ASP A 145 -4.93 -2.95 -44.37
CA ASP A 145 -3.49 -2.68 -44.40
C ASP A 145 -2.69 -3.86 -45.01
N GLY A 146 -3.31 -5.03 -45.15
CA GLY A 146 -2.63 -6.29 -45.49
C GLY A 146 -2.02 -6.98 -44.26
N PRO A 147 -1.65 -8.28 -44.38
CA PRO A 147 -1.24 -9.10 -43.24
C PRO A 147 -0.01 -8.58 -42.52
N THR A 148 1.01 -8.17 -43.26
CA THR A 148 2.29 -7.72 -42.71
C THR A 148 2.14 -6.40 -41.96
N ALA A 149 1.44 -5.43 -42.54
CA ALA A 149 1.19 -4.13 -41.92
C ALA A 149 0.22 -4.24 -40.73
N ALA A 150 -0.78 -5.13 -40.80
CA ALA A 150 -1.69 -5.38 -39.68
C ALA A 150 -0.94 -5.91 -38.45
N VAL A 151 0.03 -6.81 -38.64
CA VAL A 151 0.89 -7.30 -37.55
C VAL A 151 1.84 -6.21 -37.06
N GLN A 152 2.53 -5.49 -37.95
CA GLN A 152 3.43 -4.40 -37.56
C GLN A 152 2.69 -3.28 -36.79
N GLY A 153 1.44 -2.99 -37.17
CA GLY A 153 0.59 -2.01 -36.49
C GLY A 153 0.21 -2.39 -35.05
N THR A 154 0.50 -3.62 -34.60
CA THR A 154 0.28 -4.03 -33.20
C THR A 154 1.44 -3.72 -32.27
N TRP A 155 2.58 -3.26 -32.79
CA TRP A 155 3.76 -2.98 -31.94
C TRP A 155 3.47 -2.08 -30.72
N PRO A 156 2.60 -1.03 -30.78
CA PRO A 156 2.31 -0.20 -29.61
C PRO A 156 1.55 -0.97 -28.52
N VAL A 157 0.68 -1.90 -28.94
CA VAL A 157 -0.07 -2.78 -28.04
C VAL A 157 0.87 -3.75 -27.36
N LEU A 158 1.80 -4.34 -28.13
CA LEU A 158 2.80 -5.27 -27.59
C LEU A 158 3.76 -4.59 -26.61
N THR A 159 4.22 -3.37 -26.92
CA THR A 159 5.08 -2.63 -25.99
C THR A 159 4.35 -2.22 -24.72
N ALA A 160 3.09 -1.79 -24.83
CA ALA A 160 2.24 -1.55 -23.67
C ALA A 160 2.07 -2.83 -22.82
N ALA A 161 1.85 -3.97 -23.46
CA ALA A 161 1.71 -5.26 -22.80
C ALA A 161 2.98 -5.65 -22.04
N VAL A 162 4.14 -5.58 -22.70
CA VAL A 162 5.44 -5.90 -22.11
C VAL A 162 5.77 -4.94 -20.97
N ALA A 163 5.54 -3.64 -21.14
CA ALA A 163 5.75 -2.65 -20.09
C ALA A 163 4.90 -2.96 -18.86
N ALA A 164 3.61 -3.25 -19.02
CA ALA A 164 2.73 -3.61 -17.91
C ALA A 164 3.13 -4.95 -17.25
N ALA A 165 3.50 -5.95 -18.06
CA ALA A 165 3.87 -7.29 -17.61
C ALA A 165 5.20 -7.32 -16.86
N VAL A 166 6.14 -6.42 -17.19
CA VAL A 166 7.46 -6.35 -16.55
C VAL A 166 7.47 -5.36 -15.40
N LEU A 167 7.03 -4.12 -15.62
CA LEU A 167 7.10 -3.06 -14.60
C LEU A 167 6.13 -3.32 -13.45
N GLY A 168 4.93 -3.83 -13.75
CA GLY A 168 3.91 -4.09 -12.73
C GLY A 168 4.40 -5.04 -11.63
N PRO A 169 4.89 -6.25 -11.95
CA PRO A 169 5.46 -7.15 -10.96
C PRO A 169 6.68 -6.58 -10.23
N LEU A 170 7.60 -5.91 -10.93
CA LEU A 170 8.81 -5.34 -10.32
C LEU A 170 8.49 -4.26 -9.29
N LEU A 171 7.54 -3.36 -9.58
CA LEU A 171 7.10 -2.34 -8.64
C LEU A 171 6.40 -2.96 -7.41
N ARG A 172 5.60 -4.00 -7.63
CA ARG A 172 4.92 -4.71 -6.52
C ARG A 172 5.89 -5.48 -5.64
N THR A 173 6.92 -6.12 -6.21
CA THR A 173 7.95 -6.81 -5.42
C THR A 173 8.83 -5.81 -4.67
N ALA A 174 9.17 -4.67 -5.29
CA ALA A 174 9.88 -3.58 -4.62
C ALA A 174 9.08 -3.02 -3.43
N ALA A 175 7.77 -2.79 -3.60
CA ALA A 175 6.89 -2.37 -2.51
C ALA A 175 6.84 -3.40 -1.38
N ALA A 176 6.71 -4.69 -1.69
CA ALA A 176 6.71 -5.74 -0.68
C ALA A 176 8.04 -5.81 0.10
N ARG A 177 9.17 -5.57 -0.56
CA ARG A 177 10.48 -5.47 0.10
C ARG A 177 10.58 -4.23 0.99
N ALA A 178 10.05 -3.09 0.53
CA ALA A 178 10.02 -1.86 1.32
C ALA A 178 9.16 -2.01 2.58
N ASP A 179 7.98 -2.63 2.46
CA ASP A 179 7.11 -2.95 3.61
C ASP A 179 7.85 -3.85 4.62
N ALA A 180 8.49 -4.92 4.15
CA ALA A 180 9.25 -5.82 5.01
C ALA A 180 10.43 -5.13 5.71
N ALA A 181 11.14 -4.25 5.01
CA ALA A 181 12.23 -3.46 5.58
C ALA A 181 11.72 -2.45 6.63
N GLN A 182 10.57 -1.83 6.39
CA GLN A 182 9.94 -0.92 7.36
C GLN A 182 9.50 -1.67 8.63
N GLU A 183 8.91 -2.86 8.49
CA GLU A 183 8.52 -3.69 9.63
C GLU A 183 9.76 -4.14 10.45
N GLN A 184 10.86 -4.51 9.78
CA GLN A 184 12.12 -4.81 10.44
C GLN A 184 12.71 -3.60 11.18
N ALA A 185 12.64 -2.41 10.59
CA ALA A 185 13.11 -1.19 11.24
C ALA A 185 12.27 -0.83 12.47
N LEU A 186 10.94 -0.98 12.40
CA LEU A 186 10.05 -0.73 13.53
C LEU A 186 10.27 -1.73 14.67
N THR A 187 10.44 -3.00 14.35
CA THR A 187 10.72 -4.04 15.35
C THR A 187 12.09 -3.83 16.01
N ALA A 188 13.13 -3.50 15.23
CA ALA A 188 14.44 -3.12 15.76
C ALA A 188 14.39 -1.85 16.62
N GLY A 189 13.64 -0.82 16.19
CA GLY A 189 13.43 0.39 16.99
C GLY A 189 12.73 0.08 18.32
N ALA A 190 11.71 -0.77 18.31
CA ALA A 190 11.00 -1.17 19.52
C ALA A 190 11.88 -1.96 20.50
N THR A 191 12.78 -2.82 20.02
CA THR A 191 13.72 -3.55 20.90
C THR A 191 14.76 -2.62 21.52
N VAL A 192 15.30 -1.68 20.74
CA VAL A 192 16.22 -0.64 21.25
C VAL A 192 15.52 0.25 22.28
N ALA A 193 14.32 0.72 22.00
CA ALA A 193 13.54 1.54 22.92
C ALA A 193 13.24 0.79 24.24
N ARG A 194 12.87 -0.50 24.18
CA ARG A 194 12.68 -1.34 25.38
C ARG A 194 13.97 -1.53 26.16
N ALA A 195 15.10 -1.74 25.49
CA ALA A 195 16.39 -1.86 26.15
C ALA A 195 16.80 -0.56 26.85
N HIS A 196 16.57 0.59 26.20
CA HIS A 196 16.83 1.90 26.77
C HIS A 196 15.94 2.17 27.99
N ALA A 197 14.62 1.94 27.86
CA ALA A 197 13.67 2.07 28.96
C ALA A 197 14.02 1.17 30.16
N ARG A 198 14.52 -0.06 29.92
CA ARG A 198 15.00 -0.94 30.99
C ARG A 198 16.24 -0.38 31.70
N ARG A 199 17.20 0.19 30.96
CA ARG A 199 18.40 0.82 31.56
C ARG A 199 18.03 2.04 32.38
N GLU A 200 17.15 2.88 31.84
CA GLU A 200 16.68 4.09 32.54
C GLU A 200 15.88 3.76 33.79
N ALA A 201 14.99 2.75 33.74
CA ALA A 201 14.28 2.25 34.91
C ALA A 201 15.26 1.70 35.97
N HIS A 202 16.32 1.00 35.54
CA HIS A 202 17.34 0.49 36.46
C HIS A 202 18.13 1.62 37.13
N HIS A 203 18.54 2.65 36.38
CA HIS A 203 19.22 3.82 36.93
C HIS A 203 18.34 4.57 37.93
N ARG A 204 17.07 4.86 37.58
CA ARG A 204 16.13 5.51 38.52
C ARG A 204 15.91 4.70 39.79
N PHE A 205 15.88 3.36 39.68
CA PHE A 205 15.79 2.49 40.84
C PHE A 205 17.05 2.55 41.72
N GLN A 206 18.24 2.59 41.12
CA GLN A 206 19.50 2.76 41.86
C GLN A 206 19.56 4.11 42.56
N ASP A 207 19.15 5.20 41.90
CA ASP A 207 19.13 6.55 42.48
C ASP A 207 18.17 6.61 43.68
N LEU A 208 16.94 6.10 43.51
CA LEU A 208 15.96 6.03 44.61
C LEU A 208 16.48 5.20 45.79
N LEU A 209 17.09 4.03 45.53
CA LEU A 209 17.69 3.22 46.59
C LEU A 209 18.82 3.97 47.29
N HIS A 210 19.69 4.65 46.53
CA HIS A 210 20.81 5.39 47.10
C HIS A 210 20.34 6.53 47.99
N ASP A 211 19.33 7.29 47.55
CA ASP A 211 18.77 8.41 48.29
C ASP A 211 18.05 7.96 49.57
N GLU A 212 17.20 6.94 49.48
CA GLU A 212 16.43 6.42 50.62
C GLU A 212 17.34 5.72 51.65
N VAL A 213 18.32 4.92 51.20
CA VAL A 213 19.30 4.28 52.10
C VAL A 213 20.21 5.33 52.74
N SER A 214 20.67 6.34 51.98
CA SER A 214 21.48 7.43 52.53
C SER A 214 20.70 8.26 53.54
N SER A 215 19.41 8.52 53.28
CA SER A 215 18.50 9.20 54.19
C SER A 215 18.29 8.41 55.48
N ALA A 216 18.01 7.11 55.38
CA ALA A 216 17.85 6.22 56.53
C ALA A 216 19.14 6.12 57.37
N LEU A 217 20.30 5.97 56.72
CA LEU A 217 21.60 5.94 57.41
C LEU A 217 21.92 7.28 58.09
N ARG A 218 21.62 8.43 57.47
CA ARG A 218 21.76 9.76 58.11
C ARG A 218 20.83 9.91 59.31
N ALA A 219 19.59 9.43 59.22
CA ALA A 219 18.64 9.49 60.33
C ALA A 219 19.09 8.63 61.53
N VAL A 220 19.76 7.50 61.30
CA VAL A 220 20.30 6.63 62.36
C VAL A 220 21.58 7.21 62.98
N SER A 221 22.40 7.92 62.20
CA SER A 221 23.68 8.47 62.64
C SER A 221 23.60 9.85 63.30
N MET A 222 22.44 10.52 63.27
CA MET A 222 22.23 11.78 63.99
C MET A 222 21.76 11.54 65.44
N PRO A 223 22.54 11.98 66.46
CA PRO A 223 22.14 11.85 67.86
C PRO A 223 20.99 12.82 68.20
N GLY A 224 19.90 12.30 68.78
CA GLY A 224 18.75 13.08 69.26
C GLY A 224 17.43 12.87 68.51
N ILE A 225 17.40 12.06 67.45
CA ILE A 225 16.16 11.75 66.70
C ILE A 225 15.38 10.63 67.39
N ALA A 226 14.07 10.82 67.56
CA ALA A 226 13.20 9.83 68.18
C ALA A 226 13.14 8.54 67.33
N THR A 227 13.32 7.38 67.97
CA THR A 227 13.28 6.04 67.33
C THR A 227 11.98 5.71 66.61
N THR A 228 10.91 6.47 66.85
CA THR A 228 9.63 6.40 66.14
C THR A 228 9.72 7.01 64.73
N GLN A 229 10.45 8.11 64.55
CA GLN A 229 10.64 8.76 63.25
C GLN A 229 11.53 7.91 62.32
N VAL A 230 12.57 7.28 62.87
CA VAL A 230 13.42 6.33 62.13
C VAL A 230 12.61 5.12 61.65
N ARG A 231 11.72 4.59 62.51
CA ARG A 231 10.82 3.48 62.14
C ARG A 231 9.83 3.87 61.04
N GLN A 232 9.30 5.09 61.07
CA GLN A 232 8.37 5.57 60.06
C GLN A 232 9.06 5.79 58.71
N ALA A 233 10.29 6.31 58.71
CA ALA A 233 11.11 6.41 57.51
C ALA A 233 11.42 5.03 56.90
N CYS A 234 11.83 4.05 57.72
CA CYS A 234 12.04 2.67 57.25
C CYS A 234 10.78 2.04 56.66
N ARG A 235 9.61 2.25 57.29
CA ARG A 235 8.33 1.75 56.73
C ARG A 235 8.00 2.40 55.40
N SER A 236 8.20 3.72 55.28
CA SER A 236 7.96 4.45 54.02
C SER A 236 8.87 3.97 52.89
N ALA A 237 10.14 3.69 53.20
CA ALA A 237 11.10 3.14 52.23
C ALA A 237 10.71 1.72 51.76
N VAL A 238 10.25 0.87 52.67
CA VAL A 238 9.74 -0.48 52.35
C VAL A 238 8.48 -0.41 51.49
N ASP A 239 7.55 0.50 51.83
CA ASP A 239 6.31 0.68 51.08
C ASP A 239 6.56 1.21 49.67
N ALA A 240 7.54 2.10 49.49
CA ALA A 240 7.99 2.58 48.19
C ALA A 240 8.62 1.45 47.35
N LEU A 241 9.43 0.60 47.98
CA LEU A 241 10.04 -0.58 47.35
C LEU A 241 9.00 -1.60 46.85
N LEU A 242 7.91 -1.80 47.58
CA LEU A 242 6.85 -2.74 47.23
C LEU A 242 5.92 -2.24 46.11
N ARG A 243 5.88 -0.92 45.83
CA ARG A 243 5.05 -0.32 44.79
C ARG A 243 5.69 -0.30 43.40
N VAL A 244 6.98 -0.61 43.28
CA VAL A 244 7.67 -0.64 41.97
C VAL A 244 7.35 -1.94 41.24
N PRO A 245 6.69 -1.90 40.06
CA PRO A 245 6.36 -3.09 39.31
C PRO A 245 7.65 -3.69 38.71
N ALA A 246 7.92 -4.95 39.04
CA ALA A 246 9.11 -5.74 38.69
C ALA A 246 10.36 -5.51 39.56
N ALA A 247 10.20 -5.66 40.87
CA ALA A 247 11.29 -6.01 41.76
C ALA A 247 11.86 -7.39 41.35
N SER A 248 12.98 -7.41 40.61
CA SER A 248 13.84 -8.60 40.47
C SER A 248 14.12 -9.19 41.87
N GLY A 249 14.28 -10.52 42.01
CA GLY A 249 14.32 -11.24 43.31
C GLY A 249 15.17 -10.60 44.43
N LYS A 250 16.22 -9.85 44.08
CA LYS A 250 17.04 -9.06 45.03
C LYS A 250 16.27 -7.99 45.81
N ALA A 251 15.25 -7.37 45.22
CA ALA A 251 14.42 -6.37 45.88
C ALA A 251 13.39 -7.01 46.84
N ALA A 252 12.95 -8.25 46.56
CA ALA A 252 12.16 -9.04 47.50
C ALA A 252 13.01 -9.48 48.72
N ASP A 253 14.26 -9.90 48.49
CA ASP A 253 15.21 -10.27 49.56
C ASP A 253 15.56 -9.06 50.44
N LEU A 254 15.77 -7.87 49.85
CA LEU A 254 16.03 -6.63 50.59
C LEU A 254 14.81 -6.20 51.42
N ALA A 255 13.60 -6.30 50.85
CA ALA A 255 12.36 -6.03 51.59
C ALA A 255 12.20 -6.99 52.78
N ALA A 256 12.50 -8.29 52.61
CA ALA A 256 12.48 -9.26 53.70
C ALA A 256 13.51 -8.94 54.80
N LEU A 257 14.72 -8.50 54.43
CA LEU A 257 15.76 -8.08 55.36
C LEU A 257 15.36 -6.84 56.17
N LEU A 258 14.79 -5.83 55.51
CA LEU A 258 14.30 -4.61 56.17
C LEU A 258 13.09 -4.89 57.09
N THR A 259 12.23 -5.83 56.70
CA THR A 259 11.10 -6.28 57.54
C THR A 259 11.60 -6.99 58.81
N ARG A 260 12.69 -7.77 58.74
CA ARG A 260 13.32 -8.39 59.92
C ARG A 260 13.99 -7.38 60.84
N LEU A 261 14.48 -6.27 60.30
CA LEU A 261 15.07 -5.16 61.07
C LEU A 261 14.00 -4.26 61.72
N THR A 262 12.72 -4.46 61.41
CA THR A 262 11.60 -3.83 62.13
C THR A 262 11.05 -4.83 63.14
N PRO A 263 11.50 -4.82 64.41
CA PRO A 263 10.91 -5.69 65.42
C PRO A 263 9.43 -5.33 65.58
N GLU A 264 8.57 -6.35 65.64
CA GLU A 264 7.16 -6.18 65.97
C GLU A 264 7.06 -5.34 67.24
N ALA A 265 6.51 -4.13 67.10
CA ALA A 265 6.10 -3.34 68.25
C ALA A 265 5.09 -4.20 69.00
N GLY A 266 5.45 -4.60 70.21
CA GLY A 266 4.72 -5.56 71.02
C GLY A 266 3.22 -5.37 70.96
N ARG A 267 2.51 -6.47 70.67
CA ARG A 267 1.12 -6.61 71.07
C ARG A 267 1.07 -6.61 72.60
N PRO A 268 0.07 -5.92 73.20
CA PRO A 268 -0.15 -5.92 74.64
C PRO A 268 -0.42 -7.34 75.16
#